data_AF-A0A3B8JCR3-F1
#
_entry.id   AF-A0A3B8JCR3-F1
#
_cell.length_a   1.000
_cell.length_b   1.000
_cell.length_c   1.000
_cell.angle_alpha   90.00
_cell.angle_beta   90.00
_cell.angle_gamma   90.00
#
_symmetry.space_group_name_H-M   'P 1'
#
loop_
_entity.id
_entity.type
_entity.pdbx_description
1 polymer ?
#
loop_
_entity_poly.entity_id
_entity_poly.type
_entity_poly.pdbx_seq_one_letter_code
_entity_poly.pdbx_strand_id
1 'polypeptide(L)' 'QISNLPDAYLALYHDQGLIPVKLMAFDRAINTTIGLRFVRTSPDHGTAFDIAGQGIANATSMKAAIQLAAELVN' A
#
# COMPACT_ATOMS: atom_id res chain seq x y z
N GLN A 1 17.49 1.19 23.11
CA GLN A 1 16.55 0.35 22.35
C GLN A 1 15.15 0.81 22.69
N ILE A 2 14.35 1.23 21.71
CA ILE A 2 12.96 1.65 21.95
C ILE A 2 12.15 0.36 22.07
N SER A 3 11.80 -0.03 23.29
CA SER A 3 11.16 -1.30 23.62
C SER A 3 9.64 -1.30 23.41
N ASN A 4 9.10 -0.35 22.65
CA ASN A 4 7.66 -0.25 22.38
C ASN A 4 7.39 0.58 21.11
N LEU A 5 7.66 0.01 19.94
CA LEU A 5 7.26 0.62 18.66
C LEU A 5 5.74 0.42 18.50
N PRO A 6 4.99 1.45 18.07
CA PRO A 6 3.57 1.30 17.81
C PRO A 6 3.32 0.41 16.57
N ASP A 7 2.22 -0.34 16.59
CA ASP A 7 1.82 -1.19 15.46
C ASP A 7 1.34 -0.36 14.24
N ALA A 8 0.81 0.85 14.49
CA ALA A 8 0.33 1.76 13.45
C ALA A 8 0.44 3.23 13.88
N TYR A 9 0.47 4.13 12.89
CA TYR A 9 0.46 5.58 13.08
C TYR A 9 -0.82 6.18 12.48
N LEU A 10 -1.45 7.12 13.20
CA LEU A 10 -2.57 7.90 12.69
C LEU A 10 -2.07 9.28 12.23
N ALA A 11 -2.01 9.48 10.92
CA ALA A 11 -1.75 10.79 10.33
C ALA A 11 -3.04 11.64 10.32
N LEU A 12 -2.92 12.94 10.58
CA LEU A 12 -4.04 13.88 10.58
C LEU A 12 -4.42 14.33 9.16
N TYR A 13 -3.49 14.24 8.21
CA TYR A 13 -3.70 14.57 6.80
C TYR A 13 -2.80 13.74 5.89
N HIS A 14 -3.16 13.70 4.61
CA HIS A 14 -2.59 12.82 3.59
C HIS A 14 -1.05 12.84 3.54
N ASP A 15 -0.46 14.01 3.31
CA ASP A 15 0.99 14.11 3.10
C ASP A 15 1.81 13.87 4.37
N GLN A 16 1.23 14.10 5.54
CA GLN A 16 1.86 13.77 6.82
C GLN A 16 2.14 12.27 6.95
N GLY A 17 1.20 11.45 6.49
CA GLY A 17 1.29 9.99 6.55
C GLY A 17 1.99 9.38 5.35
N LEU A 18 1.69 9.88 4.14
CA LEU A 18 2.11 9.19 2.91
C LEU A 18 3.49 9.58 2.42
N ILE A 19 4.00 10.78 2.70
CA ILE A 19 5.41 11.13 2.39
C ILE A 19 6.38 10.13 3.04
N PRO A 20 6.35 9.89 4.37
CA PRO A 20 7.31 8.97 4.98
C PRO A 20 7.11 7.51 4.53
N VAL A 21 5.87 7.07 4.33
CA VAL A 21 5.58 5.70 3.82
C VAL A 21 6.19 5.51 2.42
N LYS A 22 5.99 6.48 1.53
CA LYS A 22 6.51 6.44 0.16
C LYS A 22 8.04 6.50 0.12
N LEU A 23 8.67 7.29 0.99
CA LEU A 23 10.13 7.33 1.11
C LEU A 23 10.72 5.98 1.55
N MET A 24 10.03 5.26 2.44
CA MET A 24 10.53 4.00 3.01
C MET A 24 10.20 2.77 2.15
N ALA A 25 9.08 2.78 1.43
CA ALA A 25 8.54 1.57 0.80
C ALA A 25 7.71 1.82 -0.48
N PHE A 26 8.12 2.75 -1.34
CA PHE A 26 7.38 3.14 -2.55
C PHE A 26 6.80 1.97 -3.37
N ASP A 27 7.61 0.96 -3.69
CA ASP A 27 7.20 -0.14 -4.58
C ASP A 27 6.41 -1.26 -3.88
N ARG A 28 6.28 -1.19 -2.55
CA ARG A 28 5.65 -2.24 -1.71
C ARG A 28 4.53 -1.72 -0.83
N ALA A 29 4.29 -0.41 -0.80
CA ALA A 29 3.16 0.16 -0.09
C ALA A 29 1.84 -0.39 -0.66
N ILE A 30 0.92 -0.72 0.25
CA ILE A 30 -0.42 -1.23 -0.05
C ILE A 30 -1.41 -0.32 0.66
N ASN A 31 -2.45 0.09 -0.05
CA ASN A 31 -3.55 0.84 0.54
C ASN A 31 -4.68 -0.12 0.93
N THR A 32 -4.95 -0.20 2.24
CA THR A 32 -6.01 -1.03 2.84
C THR A 32 -7.16 -0.15 3.32
N THR A 33 -8.38 -0.46 2.86
CA THR A 33 -9.57 0.28 3.29
C THR A 33 -10.20 -0.37 4.51
N ILE A 34 -10.12 0.31 5.64
CA ILE A 34 -10.69 -0.12 6.91
C ILE A 34 -12.14 0.36 7.02
N GLY A 35 -13.03 -0.48 7.56
CA GLY A 35 -14.44 -0.13 7.85
C GLY A 35 -15.48 -0.69 6.87
N LEU A 36 -15.07 -1.38 5.81
CA LEU A 36 -15.97 -2.10 4.91
C LEU A 36 -16.39 -3.47 5.48
N ARG A 37 -17.46 -4.06 4.91
CA ARG A 37 -17.94 -5.41 5.27
C ARG A 37 -17.17 -6.55 4.60
N PHE A 38 -16.09 -6.24 3.89
CA PHE A 38 -15.22 -7.20 3.22
C PHE A 38 -13.80 -6.61 3.13
N VAL A 39 -12.80 -7.48 2.98
CA VAL A 39 -11.40 -7.07 2.83
C VAL A 39 -11.20 -6.37 1.48
N ARG A 40 -10.61 -5.17 1.51
CA ARG A 40 -10.23 -4.43 0.30
C ARG A 40 -8.83 -3.86 0.44
N THR A 41 -7.95 -4.30 -0.45
CA THR A 41 -6.59 -3.77 -0.65
C THR A 41 -6.45 -3.16 -2.05
N SER A 42 -5.41 -2.36 -2.27
CA SER A 42 -5.09 -1.77 -3.57
C SER A 42 -3.61 -1.40 -3.66
N PRO A 43 -3.02 -1.37 -4.87
CA PRO A 43 -1.64 -0.89 -5.06
C PRO A 43 -1.53 0.62 -4.78
N ASP A 44 -0.30 1.09 -4.54
CA ASP A 44 -0.01 2.52 -4.24
C ASP A 44 0.45 3.33 -5.48
N HIS A 45 0.30 2.77 -6.68
CA HIS A 45 0.60 3.45 -7.94
C HIS A 45 -0.64 3.98 -8.65
N GLY A 46 -0.44 4.97 -9.52
CA GLY A 46 -1.47 5.50 -10.41
C GLY A 46 -1.70 4.64 -11.65
N THR A 47 -2.33 5.22 -12.67
CA THR A 47 -2.71 4.50 -13.91
C THR A 47 -1.57 4.29 -14.90
N ALA A 48 -0.50 5.09 -14.81
CA ALA A 48 0.69 5.00 -15.67
C ALA A 48 0.35 4.88 -17.17
N PHE A 49 -0.51 5.78 -17.68
CA PHE A 49 -1.04 5.72 -19.06
C PHE A 49 0.03 5.82 -20.14
N ASP A 50 1.12 6.52 -19.85
CA ASP A 50 2.29 6.66 -20.72
C ASP A 50 2.98 5.33 -21.04
N ILE A 51 2.82 4.30 -20.18
CA ILE A 51 3.41 2.97 -20.35
C ILE A 51 2.38 1.85 -20.55
N ALA A 52 1.09 2.19 -20.66
CA ALA A 52 0.03 1.22 -20.84
C ALA A 52 0.24 0.41 -22.14
N GLY A 53 0.16 -0.92 -22.05
CA GLY A 53 0.35 -1.83 -23.19
C GLY A 53 1.80 -2.10 -23.60
N GLN A 54 2.79 -1.46 -22.97
CA GLN A 54 4.21 -1.65 -23.31
C GLN A 54 4.86 -2.85 -22.60
N GLY A 55 4.19 -3.46 -21.61
CA GLY A 55 4.72 -4.60 -20.86
C GLY A 55 5.84 -4.25 -19.86
N ILE A 56 6.08 -2.97 -19.60
CA ILE A 56 7.17 -2.49 -18.73
C ILE A 56 6.72 -2.07 -17.31
N ALA A 57 5.42 -2.20 -16.99
CA ALA A 57 4.89 -1.84 -15.68
C ALA A 57 5.38 -2.82 -14.58
N ASN A 58 5.81 -2.30 -13.43
CA ASN A 58 6.23 -3.11 -12.30
C ASN A 58 5.01 -3.64 -11.52
N ALA A 59 4.80 -4.95 -11.53
CA ALA A 59 3.66 -5.61 -10.86
C ALA A 59 3.83 -5.83 -9.34
N THR A 60 4.94 -5.40 -8.73
CA THR A 60 5.28 -5.73 -7.33
C THR A 60 4.23 -5.25 -6.33
N SER A 61 3.79 -3.99 -6.41
CA SER A 61 2.77 -3.43 -5.49
C SER A 61 1.41 -4.13 -5.65
N MET A 62 1.01 -4.47 -6.88
CA MET A 62 -0.22 -5.23 -7.14
C MET A 62 -0.16 -6.65 -6.53
N LYS A 63 0.96 -7.37 -6.71
CA LYS A 63 1.16 -8.69 -6.11
C LYS A 63 1.11 -8.62 -4.58
N ALA A 64 1.74 -7.61 -4.00
CA ALA A 64 1.73 -7.39 -2.55
C ALA A 64 0.31 -7.12 -2.03
N ALA A 65 -0.49 -6.31 -2.74
CA ALA A 65 -1.88 -6.03 -2.37
C ALA A 65 -2.76 -7.29 -2.39
N ILE A 66 -2.60 -8.14 -3.41
CA ILE A 66 -3.31 -9.43 -3.51
C ILE A 66 -2.91 -10.37 -2.38
N GLN A 67 -1.60 -10.48 -2.11
CA GLN A 67 -1.07 -11.34 -1.06
C GLN A 67 -1.59 -10.93 0.33
N LEU A 68 -1.57 -9.63 0.65
CA LEU A 68 -2.11 -9.13 1.91
C LEU A 68 -3.62 -9.40 2.03
N ALA A 69 -4.38 -9.24 0.95
CA ALA A 69 -5.81 -9.57 0.98
C ALA A 69 -6.06 -11.04 1.30
N ALA A 70 -5.26 -11.95 0.72
CA ALA A 70 -5.33 -13.38 1.02
C ALA A 70 -4.94 -13.69 2.48
N GLU A 71 -3.95 -13.00 3.03
CA GLU A 71 -3.53 -13.16 4.43
C GLU A 71 -4.60 -12.69 5.44
N LEU A 72 -5.33 -11.62 5.12
CA LEU A 72 -6.36 -11.06 6.00
C LEU A 72 -7.68 -11.86 6.04
N VAL A 73 -7.89 -12.77 5.07
CA VAL A 73 -9.10 -13.60 4.99
C VAL A 73 -8.87 -15.06 5.41
N ASN A 74 -7.61 -15.45 5.64
CA ASN A 74 -7.25 -16.77 6.18
C ASN A 74 -7.34 -16.78 7.71
#